data_AF-A0A3L7A6W4-F1
#
_entry.id   AF-A0A3L7A6W4-F1
#
_cell.length_a   1.000
_cell.length_b   1.000
_cell.length_c   1.000
_cell.angle_alpha   90.00
_cell.angle_beta   90.00
_cell.angle_gamma   90.00
#
_symmetry.space_group_name_H-M   'P 1'
#
loop_
_entity.id
_entity.type
_entity.pdbx_description
1 polymer ?
#
loop_
_entity_poly.entity_id
_entity_poly.type
_entity_poly.pdbx_seq_one_letter_code
_entity_poly.pdbx_strand_id
1 'polypeptide(L)'
;MKVKVAKWGNSVAVRIPKSVADDLGLRPGSVVELERDGSSVSIHAEPKVKIPRYRLEDLVAEMKRLGPENEPETVDWGPDVGSEIIDDEWSNPTGSRDGAPVRGKSDDASRRR
;
A
#
# COMPACT_ATOMS: atom_id res chain seq x y z
N MET A 1 19.49 18.68 -30.28
CA MET A 1 20.21 18.80 -29.00
C MET A 1 21.34 17.78 -28.96
N LYS A 2 22.47 18.05 -28.32
CA LYS A 2 23.58 17.07 -28.16
C LYS A 2 23.79 16.80 -26.67
N VAL A 3 23.84 15.53 -26.28
CA VAL A 3 24.09 15.09 -24.90
C VAL A 3 25.31 14.18 -24.86
N LYS A 4 26.03 14.18 -23.74
CA LYS A 4 27.17 13.28 -23.54
C LYS A 4 26.69 11.98 -22.88
N VAL A 5 27.27 10.87 -23.32
CA VAL A 5 27.14 9.58 -22.65
C VAL A 5 28.00 9.59 -21.39
N ALA A 6 27.47 9.08 -20.28
CA ALA A 6 28.13 9.00 -18.99
C ALA A 6 28.18 7.55 -18.49
N LYS A 7 29.16 7.21 -17.65
CA LYS A 7 29.21 5.91 -16.96
C LYS A 7 28.23 5.91 -15.79
N TRP A 8 27.42 4.86 -15.68
CA TRP A 8 26.53 4.60 -14.55
C TRP A 8 26.74 3.15 -14.09
N GLY A 9 27.57 2.95 -13.07
CA GLY A 9 28.00 1.61 -12.65
C GLY A 9 28.73 0.87 -13.76
N ASN A 10 28.26 -0.33 -14.09
CA ASN A 10 28.77 -1.16 -15.20
C ASN A 10 28.16 -0.81 -16.56
N SER A 11 27.24 0.16 -16.61
CA SER A 11 26.51 0.56 -17.82
C SER A 11 26.82 1.99 -18.21
N VAL A 12 26.25 2.41 -19.35
CA VAL A 12 26.28 3.79 -19.82
C VAL A 12 24.88 4.40 -19.77
N ALA A 13 24.82 5.71 -19.58
CA ALA A 13 23.57 6.46 -19.50
C ALA A 13 23.67 7.75 -20.31
N VAL A 14 22.55 8.19 -20.87
CA VAL A 14 22.38 9.52 -21.45
C VAL A 14 21.46 10.33 -20.56
N ARG A 15 21.78 11.61 -20.36
CA ARG A 15 20.87 12.51 -19.64
C ARG A 15 19.75 12.94 -20.57
N ILE A 16 18.52 12.64 -20.18
CA ILE A 16 17.32 13.13 -20.87
C ILE A 16 17.00 14.52 -20.30
N PRO A 17 16.94 15.57 -21.12
CA PRO A 17 16.55 16.91 -20.69
C PRO A 17 15.14 16.91 -20.09
N LYS A 18 14.91 17.80 -19.11
CA LYS A 18 13.63 17.89 -18.40
C LYS A 18 12.43 18.02 -19.34
N SER A 19 12.52 18.86 -20.37
CA SER A 19 11.42 19.04 -21.33
C SER A 19 11.03 17.73 -22.02
N VAL A 20 12.01 16.95 -22.47
CA VAL A 20 11.77 15.67 -23.15
C VAL A 20 11.23 14.62 -22.17
N ALA A 21 11.75 14.59 -20.94
CA ALA A 21 11.25 13.69 -19.90
C ALA A 21 9.79 14.00 -19.54
N ASP A 22 9.43 15.29 -19.41
CA ASP A 22 8.08 15.73 -19.11
C ASP A 22 7.11 15.40 -20.27
N ASP A 23 7.51 15.64 -21.52
CA ASP A 23 6.73 15.32 -22.72
C ASP A 23 6.44 13.80 -22.86
N LEU A 24 7.43 12.97 -22.51
CA LEU A 24 7.32 11.50 -22.52
C LEU A 24 6.75 10.92 -21.21
N GLY A 25 6.44 11.76 -20.22
CA GLY A 25 5.95 11.34 -18.91
C GLY A 25 6.92 10.47 -18.10
N LEU A 26 8.22 10.53 -18.41
CA LEU A 26 9.27 9.75 -17.74
C LEU A 26 9.54 10.31 -16.34
N ARG A 27 9.51 9.43 -15.35
CA ARG A 27 9.87 9.75 -13.96
C ARG A 27 10.97 8.79 -13.49
N PRO A 28 11.71 9.13 -12.43
CA PRO A 28 12.61 8.17 -11.80
C PRO A 28 11.85 6.88 -11.46
N GLY A 29 12.35 5.73 -11.94
CA GLY A 29 11.71 4.43 -11.79
C GLY A 29 10.73 4.03 -12.90
N SER A 30 10.48 4.89 -13.90
CA SER A 30 9.71 4.49 -15.10
C SER A 30 10.38 3.34 -15.85
N VAL A 31 9.59 2.36 -16.24
CA VAL A 31 10.01 1.30 -17.17
C VAL A 31 9.87 1.81 -18.60
N VAL A 32 10.88 1.53 -19.42
CA VAL A 32 10.91 1.91 -20.83
C VAL A 32 11.39 0.72 -21.65
N GLU A 33 10.86 0.61 -22.85
CA GLU A 33 11.34 -0.33 -23.85
C GLU A 33 12.43 0.34 -24.69
N LEU A 34 13.52 -0.40 -24.91
CA LEU A 34 14.63 0.03 -25.75
C LEU A 34 14.66 -0.84 -27.00
N GLU A 35 14.46 -0.23 -28.16
CA GLU A 35 14.59 -0.91 -29.44
C GLU A 35 15.83 -0.38 -30.18
N ARG A 36 16.60 -1.31 -30.76
CA ARG A 36 17.83 -0.97 -31.49
C ARG A 36 17.62 -1.18 -32.97
N ASP A 37 17.83 -0.14 -33.75
CA ASP A 37 17.90 -0.21 -35.21
C ASP A 37 19.25 0.30 -35.71
N GLY A 38 20.14 -0.65 -36.05
CA GLY A 38 21.49 -0.37 -36.54
C GLY A 38 22.33 0.45 -35.56
N SER A 39 22.50 1.74 -35.89
CA SER A 39 23.26 2.74 -35.13
C SER A 39 22.37 3.65 -34.27
N SER A 40 21.05 3.42 -34.28
CA SER A 40 20.07 4.17 -33.51
C SER A 40 19.46 3.31 -32.41
N VAL A 41 19.01 3.97 -31.35
CA VAL A 41 18.19 3.36 -30.30
C VAL A 41 16.96 4.24 -30.10
N SER A 42 15.78 3.65 -30.14
CA SER A 42 14.54 4.31 -29.77
C SER A 42 14.16 3.92 -28.35
N ILE A 43 13.65 4.90 -27.60
CA ILE A 43 13.17 4.71 -26.23
C ILE A 43 11.67 4.90 -26.26
N HIS A 44 10.93 3.85 -25.98
CA HIS A 44 9.48 3.87 -25.89
C HIS A 44 9.12 3.85 -24.41
N ALA A 45 8.48 4.93 -23.94
CA ALA A 45 7.87 4.90 -22.61
C ALA A 45 6.78 3.82 -22.63
N GLU A 46 6.78 2.90 -21.66
CA GLU A 46 5.67 1.96 -21.56
C GLU A 46 4.37 2.78 -21.46
N PRO A 47 3.34 2.42 -22.23
CA PRO A 47 2.05 3.05 -22.07
C PRO A 47 1.67 2.88 -20.60
N LYS A 48 1.40 4.00 -19.90
CA LYS A 48 0.87 3.96 -18.54
C LYS A 48 -0.21 2.89 -18.54
N VAL A 49 -0.02 1.84 -17.73
CA VAL A 49 -1.05 0.82 -17.51
C VAL A 49 -2.33 1.61 -17.31
N LYS A 50 -3.24 1.54 -18.29
CA LYS A 50 -4.49 2.29 -18.22
C LYS A 50 -5.22 1.64 -17.07
N ILE A 51 -5.12 2.23 -15.87
CA ILE A 51 -5.92 1.78 -14.74
C ILE A 51 -7.36 1.94 -15.21
N PRO A 52 -8.09 0.84 -15.41
CA PRO A 52 -9.46 0.92 -15.89
C PRO A 52 -10.26 1.77 -14.90
N ARG A 53 -11.01 2.73 -15.44
CA ARG A 53 -11.94 3.53 -14.63
C ARG A 53 -13.24 2.75 -14.53
N TYR A 54 -13.52 2.23 -13.36
CA TYR A 54 -14.78 1.55 -13.07
C TYR A 54 -15.76 2.51 -12.42
N ARG A 55 -17.05 2.32 -12.70
CA ARG A 55 -18.11 2.94 -11.90
C ARG A 55 -18.38 2.04 -10.71
N LEU A 56 -18.62 2.63 -9.54
CA LEU A 56 -18.92 1.87 -8.32
C LEU A 56 -20.12 0.91 -8.53
N GLU A 57 -21.14 1.36 -9.27
CA GLU A 57 -22.31 0.54 -9.58
C GLU A 57 -21.97 -0.72 -10.38
N ASP A 58 -21.00 -0.65 -11.31
CA ASP A 58 -20.57 -1.79 -12.12
C ASP A 58 -19.86 -2.82 -11.24
N LEU A 59 -19.00 -2.35 -10.31
CA LEU A 59 -18.30 -3.22 -9.36
C LEU A 59 -19.27 -3.94 -8.41
N VAL A 60 -20.27 -3.21 -7.89
CA VAL A 60 -21.28 -3.78 -6.99
C VAL A 60 -22.20 -4.75 -7.73
N ALA A 61 -22.57 -4.45 -8.98
CA ALA A 61 -23.37 -5.35 -9.80
C ALA A 61 -22.60 -6.65 -10.10
N GLU A 62 -21.30 -6.55 -10.43
CA GLU A 62 -20.46 -7.71 -10.72
C GLU A 62 -20.23 -8.58 -9.48
N MET A 63 -20.00 -7.98 -8.31
CA MET A 63 -19.92 -8.68 -7.03
C MET A 63 -21.18 -9.53 -6.78
N LYS A 64 -22.37 -8.94 -6.95
CA LYS A 64 -23.66 -9.64 -6.79
C LYS A 64 -23.87 -10.74 -7.84
N ARG A 65 -23.37 -10.54 -9.06
CA ARG A 65 -23.45 -11.53 -10.15
C ARG A 65 -22.57 -12.75 -9.89
N LEU A 66 -21.39 -12.54 -9.32
CA LEU A 66 -20.41 -13.60 -9.05
C LEU A 66 -20.83 -14.53 -7.91
N GLY A 67 -21.60 -14.03 -6.93
CA GLY A 67 -22.22 -14.84 -5.89
C GLY A 67 -21.81 -14.42 -4.47
N PRO A 68 -22.47 -14.97 -3.43
CA PRO A 68 -22.27 -14.60 -2.03
C PRO A 68 -20.81 -14.74 -1.54
N GLU A 69 -20.05 -15.66 -2.12
CA GLU A 69 -18.63 -15.88 -1.80
C GLU A 69 -17.71 -14.71 -2.22
N ASN A 70 -18.19 -13.82 -3.09
CA ASN A 70 -17.49 -12.61 -3.53
C ASN A 70 -17.93 -11.36 -2.76
N GLU A 71 -18.92 -11.49 -1.89
CA GLU A 71 -19.34 -10.43 -0.97
C GLU A 71 -18.57 -10.61 0.34
N PRO A 72 -17.54 -9.78 0.62
CA PRO A 72 -16.78 -9.90 1.86
C PRO A 72 -17.68 -9.57 3.06
N GLU A 73 -17.50 -10.31 4.15
CA GLU A 73 -18.18 -9.99 5.40
C GLU A 73 -17.73 -8.62 5.92
N THR A 74 -18.64 -7.95 6.64
CA THR A 74 -18.27 -6.71 7.33
C THR A 74 -17.32 -7.05 8.46
N VAL A 75 -16.09 -6.54 8.38
CA VAL A 75 -15.09 -6.69 9.44
C VAL A 75 -15.38 -5.65 10.52
N ASP A 76 -15.68 -6.13 11.73
CA ASP A 76 -15.68 -5.30 12.93
C ASP A 76 -14.23 -5.11 13.40
N TRP A 77 -13.70 -3.92 13.15
CA TRP A 77 -12.34 -3.55 13.54
C TRP A 77 -12.23 -3.22 15.04
N GLY A 78 -13.34 -3.25 15.78
CA GLY A 78 -13.39 -2.84 17.17
C GLY A 78 -13.48 -1.32 17.34
N PRO A 79 -13.40 -0.82 18.59
CA PRO A 79 -13.45 0.60 18.87
C PRO A 79 -12.22 1.35 18.29
N ASP A 80 -12.37 2.66 18.08
CA ASP A 80 -11.25 3.53 17.68
C ASP A 80 -10.18 3.55 18.77
N VAL A 81 -8.99 3.03 18.45
CA VAL A 81 -7.85 2.92 19.38
C VAL A 81 -6.59 3.50 18.73
N GLY A 82 -5.84 4.28 19.51
CA GLY A 82 -4.55 4.81 19.10
C GLY A 82 -3.46 3.73 19.00
N SER A 83 -2.40 4.00 18.23
CA SER A 83 -1.29 3.04 18.03
C SER A 83 -0.46 2.78 19.29
N GLU A 84 -0.70 3.52 20.38
CA GLU A 84 -0.07 3.31 21.69
C GLU A 84 -0.61 2.08 22.44
N ILE A 85 -1.76 1.53 22.03
CA ILE A 85 -2.34 0.33 22.64
C ILE A 85 -1.78 -0.90 21.93
N ILE A 86 -0.89 -1.62 22.61
CA ILE A 86 -0.35 -2.90 22.17
C ILE A 86 -1.13 -4.01 22.88
N ASP A 87 -1.80 -4.89 22.13
CA ASP A 87 -2.48 -6.07 22.71
C ASP A 87 -1.49 -7.24 22.81
N ASP A 88 -0.69 -7.24 23.88
CA ASP A 88 0.22 -8.34 24.23
C ASP A 88 -0.05 -8.86 25.66
N GLU A 89 0.53 -10.02 25.99
CA GLU A 89 0.35 -10.69 27.29
C GLU A 89 0.80 -9.82 28.48
N TRP A 90 1.65 -8.81 28.22
CA TRP A 90 2.14 -7.88 29.24
C TRP A 90 1.20 -6.69 29.46
N SER A 91 0.60 -6.19 28.38
CA SER A 91 -0.28 -5.02 28.36
C SER A 91 -1.73 -5.39 28.73
N ASN A 92 -2.13 -6.65 28.53
CA ASN A 92 -3.44 -7.16 28.91
C ASN A 92 -3.39 -8.50 29.67
N PRO A 93 -2.86 -8.53 30.91
CA PRO A 93 -2.66 -9.77 31.67
C PRO A 93 -3.96 -10.45 32.13
N THR A 94 -5.11 -9.79 31.93
CA THR A 94 -6.43 -10.31 32.30
C THR A 94 -7.29 -10.68 31.08
N GLY A 95 -6.80 -10.47 29.85
CA GLY A 95 -7.53 -10.74 28.61
C GLY A 95 -8.80 -9.90 28.43
N SER A 96 -8.92 -8.77 29.13
CA SER A 96 -10.09 -7.90 29.02
C SER A 96 -9.93 -7.01 27.79
N ARG A 97 -10.73 -7.26 26.76
CA ARG A 97 -10.69 -6.50 25.49
C ARG A 97 -11.23 -5.08 25.59
N ASP A 98 -11.84 -4.72 26.73
CA ASP A 98 -12.64 -3.49 26.86
C ASP A 98 -11.98 -2.40 27.73
N GLY A 99 -10.71 -2.55 28.11
CA GLY A 99 -9.96 -1.54 28.86
C GLY A 99 -10.54 -1.18 30.24
N ALA A 100 -11.56 -1.90 30.73
CA ALA A 100 -12.14 -1.69 32.04
C ALA A 100 -11.32 -2.45 33.09
N PRO A 101 -10.78 -1.77 34.13
CA PRO A 101 -10.10 -2.48 35.21
C PRO A 101 -11.11 -3.37 35.94
N VAL A 102 -10.94 -4.68 35.85
CA VAL A 102 -11.67 -5.64 36.69
C VAL A 102 -11.24 -5.36 38.13
N ARG A 103 -12.07 -4.65 38.91
CA ARG A 103 -11.85 -4.46 40.34
C ARG A 103 -11.80 -5.84 41.00
N GLY A 104 -10.59 -6.29 41.34
CA GLY A 104 -10.40 -7.39 42.26
C GLY A 104 -11.15 -7.07 43.55
N LYS A 105 -12.06 -7.96 43.97
CA LYS A 105 -12.70 -7.89 45.27
C LYS A 105 -11.60 -7.94 46.33
N SER A 106 -11.39 -6.84 47.04
CA SER A 106 -10.60 -6.82 48.25
C SER A 106 -11.38 -7.59 49.32
N ASP A 107 -10.89 -8.77 49.69
CA ASP A 107 -11.31 -9.46 50.91
C ASP A 107 -10.77 -8.67 52.11
N ASP A 108 -11.61 -7.80 52.67
CA ASP A 108 -11.36 -7.16 53.96
C ASP A 108 -12.24 -7.78 55.05
N ALA A 109 -11.57 -8.06 56.16
CA ALA A 109 -12.05 -8.18 57.53
C ALA A 109 -13.27 -9.07 57.82
N SER A 110 -12.96 -10.23 58.40
CA SER A 110 -13.67 -10.68 59.60
C SER A 110 -12.69 -11.14 60.68
N ARG A 111 -12.15 -10.14 61.39
CA ARG A 111 -11.85 -10.29 62.83
C ARG A 111 -13.17 -10.61 63.54
N ARG A 112 -13.30 -11.80 64.12
CA ARG A 112 -14.10 -12.13 65.32
C ARG A 112 -13.94 -13.61 65.68
N ARG A 113 -12.91 -13.95 66.45
CA ARG A 113 -12.96 -14.44 67.84
C ARG A 113 -11.56 -14.84 68.29
#